data_AF-A0A446CP19-F1
#
_entry.id   AF-A0A446CP19-F1
#
_cell.length_a   1.000
_cell.length_b   1.000
_cell.length_c   1.000
_cell.angle_alpha   90.00
_cell.angle_beta   90.00
_cell.angle_gamma   90.00
#
_symmetry.space_group_name_H-M   'P 1'
#
loop_
_entity.id
_entity.type
_entity.pdbx_description
1 polymer ?
#
loop_
_entity_poly.entity_id
_entity_poly.type
_entity_poly.pdbx_seq_one_letter_code
_entity_poly.pdbx_strand_id
1 'polypeptide(L)'
;MNASALVVTPKTFVMRASVLYALLGLVQLLHITVIADFDIRSLLVWEGTVILGTTLLLLIYLRMGGGVEWPMFNVRIFKWLFLIAASVTLVCSRAPYIFVYLEKGLYLTRLDASVGGGGWYSAFSILFYPLCILLAFIDIPRKKYYGYVALMLVVVAVDFIIIGTRNAPLFVLLFHLLMLRIRFFRFGPICMMAGLMVLMVVLVDYQTRGRSLDVMTVGWDWGATIKYSWIFDNMPARSDVVSSVEEMFPSLLPMIYLTQYLTHSMAEFGAVLSDASLHILGSALYFEDQVCLVLGCNRQAIQEAIQGINPRAGTYQTLYASLLLDFGFGGALILILLLLIYLLSGKINNLASGFVVYMVMVVLVSGIDNYIYNGLGVWRFGIFIVLWYVLSRHSTLLAAYSRPSGKPSSY
;
A
#
# COMPACT_ATOMS: atom_id res chain seq x y z
N MET A 1 1.10 -5.23 -37.40
CA MET A 1 2.23 -5.69 -36.55
C MET A 1 1.68 -6.33 -35.29
N ASN A 2 1.76 -7.66 -35.17
CA ASN A 2 1.40 -8.38 -33.96
C ASN A 2 2.44 -8.11 -32.87
N ALA A 3 2.24 -7.03 -32.11
CA ALA A 3 2.90 -6.89 -30.82
C ALA A 3 2.31 -7.97 -29.92
N SER A 4 3.00 -9.12 -29.81
CA SER A 4 2.82 -10.02 -28.69
C SER A 4 2.86 -9.14 -27.44
N ALA A 5 1.70 -9.03 -26.77
CA ALA A 5 1.60 -8.20 -25.58
C ALA A 5 2.64 -8.75 -24.60
N LEU A 6 3.62 -7.93 -24.21
CA LEU A 6 4.60 -8.28 -23.19
C LEU A 6 3.82 -8.67 -21.94
N VAL A 7 3.69 -9.97 -21.70
CA VAL A 7 3.11 -10.50 -20.47
C VAL A 7 4.15 -10.22 -19.39
N VAL A 8 3.77 -9.46 -18.37
CA VAL A 8 4.65 -9.23 -17.22
C VAL A 8 4.74 -10.56 -16.49
N THR A 9 5.89 -11.22 -16.48
CA THR A 9 6.07 -12.45 -15.69
C THR A 9 6.25 -12.12 -14.20
N PRO A 10 6.04 -13.07 -13.28
CA PRO A 10 6.35 -12.90 -11.85
C PRO A 10 7.77 -12.36 -11.63
N LYS A 11 8.75 -12.92 -12.34
CA LYS A 11 10.13 -12.46 -12.28
C LYS A 11 10.32 -11.01 -12.72
N THR A 12 9.60 -10.60 -13.76
CA THR A 12 9.60 -9.20 -14.24
C THR A 12 8.96 -8.27 -13.22
N PHE A 13 7.87 -8.70 -12.57
CA PHE A 13 7.21 -7.94 -11.51
C PHE A 13 8.15 -7.69 -10.32
N VAL A 14 8.82 -8.75 -9.82
CA VAL A 14 9.80 -8.62 -8.72
C VAL A 14 10.94 -7.70 -9.10
N MET A 15 11.51 -7.84 -10.29
CA MET A 15 12.58 -6.96 -10.77
C MET A 15 12.14 -5.49 -10.76
N ARG A 16 10.93 -5.17 -11.24
CA ARG A 16 10.41 -3.80 -11.21
C ARG A 16 10.19 -3.30 -9.79
N ALA A 17 9.68 -4.14 -8.91
CA ALA A 17 9.53 -3.81 -7.50
C ALA A 17 10.89 -3.53 -6.84
N SER A 18 11.93 -4.30 -7.14
CA SER A 18 13.30 -4.06 -6.65
C SER A 18 13.84 -2.70 -7.13
N VAL A 19 13.66 -2.37 -8.41
CA VAL A 19 14.08 -1.07 -8.95
C VAL A 19 13.35 0.06 -8.26
N LEU A 20 12.03 -0.05 -8.09
CA LEU A 20 11.24 0.97 -7.43
C LEU A 20 11.60 1.12 -5.95
N TYR A 21 11.84 0.02 -5.23
CA TYR A 21 12.30 0.04 -3.84
C TYR A 21 13.64 0.76 -3.70
N ALA A 22 14.58 0.49 -4.61
CA ALA A 22 15.86 1.20 -4.63
C ALA A 22 15.69 2.71 -4.90
N LEU A 23 14.80 3.10 -5.82
CA LEU A 23 14.50 4.51 -6.10
C LEU A 23 13.86 5.21 -4.88
N LEU A 24 12.93 4.54 -4.19
CA LEU A 24 12.36 5.06 -2.94
C LEU A 24 13.45 5.22 -1.87
N GLY A 25 14.35 4.24 -1.75
CA GLY A 25 15.51 4.32 -0.86
C GLY A 25 16.41 5.52 -1.17
N LEU A 26 16.65 5.85 -2.44
CA LEU A 26 17.42 7.03 -2.85
C LEU A 26 16.69 8.34 -2.50
N VAL A 27 15.37 8.41 -2.69
CA VAL A 27 14.56 9.59 -2.30
C VAL A 27 14.61 9.79 -0.79
N GLN A 28 14.48 8.71 -0.01
CA GLN A 28 14.62 8.74 1.45
C GLN A 28 16.02 9.20 1.87
N LEU A 29 17.07 8.65 1.25
CA LEU A 29 18.45 9.05 1.55
C LEU A 29 18.68 10.54 1.26
N LEU A 30 18.19 11.05 0.13
CA LEU A 30 18.26 12.47 -0.21
C LEU A 30 17.54 13.31 0.85
N HIS A 31 16.34 12.91 1.26
CA HIS A 31 15.57 13.60 2.29
C HIS A 31 16.33 13.64 3.61
N ILE A 32 16.80 12.49 4.09
CA ILE A 32 17.58 12.37 5.33
C ILE A 32 18.81 13.30 5.25
N THR A 33 19.59 13.21 4.20
CA THR A 33 20.89 13.91 4.11
C THR A 33 20.80 15.41 3.83
N VAL A 34 19.79 15.85 3.07
CA VAL A 34 19.69 17.23 2.57
C VAL A 34 18.60 18.04 3.26
N ILE A 35 17.44 17.43 3.53
CA ILE A 35 16.23 18.15 3.98
C ILE A 35 16.08 18.09 5.50
N ALA A 36 16.46 16.98 6.13
CA ALA A 36 16.25 16.74 7.55
C ALA A 36 17.48 17.07 8.41
N ASP A 37 17.21 17.48 9.65
CA ASP A 37 18.13 17.36 10.78
C ASP A 37 18.02 15.94 11.31
N PHE A 38 18.93 15.07 10.91
CA PHE A 38 18.88 13.65 11.22
C PHE A 38 20.02 13.19 12.12
N ASP A 39 19.73 12.19 12.95
CA ASP A 39 20.70 11.47 13.76
C ASP A 39 21.28 10.30 12.95
N ILE A 40 22.55 9.96 13.17
CA ILE A 40 23.20 8.79 12.58
C ILE A 40 22.42 7.49 12.86
N ARG A 41 21.69 7.43 13.98
CA ARG A 41 20.76 6.31 14.27
C ARG A 41 19.68 6.15 13.21
N SER A 42 19.06 7.24 12.75
CA SER A 42 18.04 7.21 11.70
C SER A 42 18.62 6.72 10.37
N LEU A 43 19.87 7.07 10.07
CA LEU A 43 20.59 6.58 8.90
C LEU A 43 20.88 5.08 8.99
N LEU A 44 21.32 4.58 10.15
CA LEU A 44 21.55 3.14 10.37
C LEU A 44 20.26 2.32 10.27
N VAL A 45 19.15 2.84 10.81
CA VAL A 45 17.83 2.20 10.71
C VAL A 45 17.33 2.17 9.26
N TRP A 46 17.50 3.28 8.54
CA TRP A 46 17.22 3.34 7.10
C TRP A 46 18.07 2.32 6.34
N GLU A 47 19.38 2.29 6.56
CA GLU A 47 20.32 1.38 5.90
C GLU A 47 19.91 -0.07 6.16
N GLY A 48 19.69 -0.45 7.43
CA GLY A 48 19.24 -1.78 7.80
C GLY A 48 17.93 -2.18 7.12
N THR A 49 16.97 -1.26 7.04
CA THR A 49 15.67 -1.51 6.42
C THR A 49 15.77 -1.65 4.89
N VAL A 50 16.54 -0.79 4.24
CA VAL A 50 16.76 -0.84 2.78
C VAL A 50 17.56 -2.08 2.40
N ILE A 51 18.62 -2.42 3.14
CA ILE A 51 19.41 -3.64 2.90
C ILE A 51 18.55 -4.88 3.09
N LEU A 52 17.78 -4.96 4.17
CA LEU A 52 16.90 -6.10 4.45
C LEU A 52 15.87 -6.26 3.33
N GLY A 53 15.12 -5.20 3.00
CA GLY A 53 14.11 -5.24 1.94
C GLY A 53 14.70 -5.60 0.57
N THR A 54 15.86 -5.04 0.22
CA THR A 54 16.55 -5.34 -1.04
C THR A 54 17.01 -6.79 -1.08
N THR A 55 17.56 -7.30 0.02
CA THR A 55 17.98 -8.70 0.15
C THR A 55 16.80 -9.65 0.00
N LEU A 56 15.67 -9.36 0.65
CA LEU A 56 14.44 -10.14 0.51
C LEU A 56 13.95 -10.19 -0.94
N LEU A 57 13.86 -9.03 -1.61
CA LEU A 57 13.44 -8.96 -3.01
C LEU A 57 14.42 -9.67 -3.95
N LEU A 58 15.73 -9.57 -3.71
CA LEU A 58 16.76 -10.25 -4.47
C LEU A 58 16.65 -11.78 -4.30
N LEU A 59 16.48 -12.27 -3.07
CA LEU A 59 16.29 -13.69 -2.79
C LEU A 59 15.04 -14.24 -3.50
N ILE A 60 13.94 -13.47 -3.47
CA ILE A 60 12.71 -13.82 -4.20
C ILE A 60 12.99 -13.88 -5.71
N TYR A 61 13.67 -12.88 -6.27
CA TYR A 61 14.01 -12.82 -7.69
C TYR A 61 14.89 -13.98 -8.15
N LEU A 62 15.93 -14.32 -7.37
CA LEU A 62 16.87 -15.39 -7.68
C LEU A 62 16.21 -16.78 -7.61
N ARG A 63 15.23 -16.96 -6.73
CA ARG A 63 14.47 -18.22 -6.61
C ARG A 63 13.36 -18.37 -7.64
N MET A 64 12.90 -17.28 -8.26
CA MET A 64 11.95 -17.38 -9.37
C MET A 64 12.60 -17.98 -10.61
N GLY A 65 12.24 -19.22 -10.91
CA GLY A 65 12.59 -19.89 -12.16
C GLY A 65 12.03 -19.16 -13.39
N GLY A 66 12.68 -19.31 -14.54
CA GLY A 66 12.25 -18.66 -15.79
C GLY A 66 10.89 -19.10 -16.34
N GLY A 67 10.39 -20.27 -15.91
CA GLY A 67 9.10 -20.84 -16.35
C GLY A 67 7.93 -20.63 -15.38
N VAL A 68 8.05 -19.71 -14.42
CA VAL A 68 6.94 -19.41 -13.49
C VAL A 68 5.95 -18.49 -14.20
N GLU A 69 4.73 -18.97 -14.39
CA GLU A 69 3.65 -18.21 -15.02
C GLU A 69 2.57 -17.84 -13.99
N TRP A 70 1.73 -16.87 -14.35
CA TRP A 70 0.56 -16.56 -13.54
C TRP A 70 -0.48 -17.67 -13.67
N PRO A 71 -1.25 -17.96 -12.60
CA PRO A 71 -2.41 -18.81 -12.74
C PRO A 71 -3.43 -18.20 -13.70
N MET A 72 -4.16 -19.07 -14.41
CA MET A 72 -5.33 -18.64 -15.16
C MET A 72 -6.50 -18.44 -14.21
N PHE A 73 -7.15 -17.28 -14.28
CA PHE A 73 -8.28 -16.95 -13.41
C PHE A 73 -9.63 -17.18 -14.07
N ASN A 74 -10.65 -17.51 -13.27
CA ASN A 74 -12.03 -17.62 -13.74
C ASN A 74 -12.66 -16.24 -13.98
N VAL A 75 -12.52 -15.75 -15.21
CA VAL A 75 -13.03 -14.44 -15.68
C VAL A 75 -14.52 -14.23 -15.39
N ARG A 76 -15.35 -15.29 -15.48
CA ARG A 76 -16.80 -15.17 -15.30
C ARG A 76 -17.15 -14.86 -13.84
N ILE A 77 -16.54 -15.57 -12.90
CA ILE A 77 -16.75 -15.34 -11.47
C ILE A 77 -16.15 -13.98 -11.08
N PHE A 78 -14.92 -13.70 -11.54
CA PHE A 78 -14.27 -12.41 -11.30
C PHE A 78 -15.14 -11.23 -11.74
N LYS A 79 -15.72 -11.29 -12.95
CA LYS A 79 -16.59 -10.22 -13.47
C LYS A 79 -17.73 -9.89 -12.50
N TRP A 80 -18.47 -10.90 -12.05
CA TRP A 80 -19.61 -10.69 -11.17
C TRP A 80 -19.18 -10.19 -9.80
N LEU A 81 -18.14 -10.78 -9.21
CA LEU A 81 -17.58 -10.33 -7.94
C LEU A 81 -17.11 -8.87 -8.02
N PHE A 82 -16.37 -8.51 -9.08
CA PHE A 82 -15.86 -7.15 -9.25
C PHE A 82 -16.99 -6.12 -9.38
N LEU A 83 -18.00 -6.39 -10.22
CA LEU A 83 -19.12 -5.46 -10.41
C LEU A 83 -19.97 -5.31 -9.15
N ILE A 84 -20.25 -6.42 -8.45
CA ILE A 84 -21.00 -6.38 -7.19
C ILE A 84 -20.19 -5.62 -6.13
N ALA A 85 -18.92 -5.97 -5.93
CA ALA A 85 -18.06 -5.33 -4.94
C ALA A 85 -17.89 -3.83 -5.22
N ALA A 86 -17.72 -3.43 -6.49
CA ALA A 86 -17.62 -2.03 -6.87
C ALA A 86 -18.92 -1.27 -6.60
N SER A 87 -20.07 -1.85 -6.97
CA SER A 87 -21.38 -1.23 -6.77
C SER A 87 -21.71 -1.08 -5.28
N VAL A 88 -21.49 -2.13 -4.49
CA VAL A 88 -21.69 -2.11 -3.03
C VAL A 88 -20.73 -1.12 -2.38
N THR A 89 -19.47 -1.06 -2.82
CA THR A 89 -18.50 -0.10 -2.29
C THR A 89 -18.95 1.33 -2.60
N LEU A 90 -19.33 1.64 -3.84
CA LEU A 90 -19.76 2.98 -4.22
C LEU A 90 -21.05 3.40 -3.50
N VAL A 91 -22.08 2.55 -3.55
CA VAL A 91 -23.41 2.91 -3.05
C VAL A 91 -23.47 2.79 -1.53
N CYS A 92 -23.06 1.65 -0.97
CA CYS A 92 -23.25 1.36 0.44
C CYS A 92 -22.10 1.86 1.31
N SER A 93 -20.89 2.07 0.77
CA SER A 93 -19.76 2.57 1.56
C SER A 93 -19.41 4.03 1.26
N ARG A 94 -19.34 4.43 -0.02
CA ARG A 94 -18.82 5.75 -0.40
C ARG A 94 -19.87 6.85 -0.54
N ALA A 95 -21.09 6.54 -0.96
CA ALA A 95 -22.15 7.53 -1.07
C ALA A 95 -22.39 8.31 0.23
N PRO A 96 -22.45 7.67 1.43
CA PRO A 96 -22.57 8.39 2.68
C PRO A 96 -21.43 9.40 2.93
N TYR A 97 -20.18 9.00 2.69
CA TYR A 97 -19.04 9.93 2.81
C TYR A 97 -19.11 11.08 1.79
N ILE A 98 -19.57 10.81 0.56
CA ILE A 98 -19.76 11.84 -0.47
C ILE A 98 -20.78 12.88 0.01
N PHE A 99 -21.92 12.44 0.54
CA PHE A 99 -22.95 13.37 1.02
C PHE A 99 -22.46 14.24 2.17
N VAL A 100 -21.83 13.65 3.18
CA VAL A 100 -21.30 14.43 4.33
C VAL A 100 -20.18 15.37 3.89
N TYR A 101 -19.32 14.93 2.96
CA TYR A 101 -18.28 15.78 2.39
C TYR A 101 -18.83 16.98 1.62
N LEU A 102 -19.86 16.77 0.81
CA LEU A 102 -20.50 17.86 0.07
C LEU A 102 -21.20 18.86 1.01
N GLU A 103 -21.69 18.40 2.15
CA GLU A 103 -22.35 19.24 3.15
C GLU A 103 -21.36 20.04 4.01
N LYS A 104 -20.29 19.40 4.50
CA LYS A 104 -19.45 19.93 5.59
C LYS A 104 -17.95 19.98 5.27
N GLY A 105 -17.50 19.44 4.15
CA GLY A 105 -16.09 19.37 3.76
C GLY A 105 -15.29 18.24 4.43
N LEU A 106 -14.03 18.09 4.01
CA LEU A 106 -13.17 16.94 4.36
C LEU A 106 -12.89 16.81 5.86
N TYR A 107 -12.58 17.93 6.55
CA TYR A 107 -12.25 17.92 7.98
C TYR A 107 -13.39 17.35 8.82
N LEU A 108 -14.59 17.95 8.68
CA LEU A 108 -15.77 17.56 9.46
C LEU A 108 -16.26 16.16 9.10
N THR A 109 -16.14 15.75 7.83
CA THR A 109 -16.50 14.38 7.40
C THR A 109 -15.70 13.30 8.15
N ARG A 110 -14.44 13.58 8.51
CA ARG A 110 -13.60 12.62 9.25
C ARG A 110 -13.92 12.55 10.74
N LEU A 111 -14.41 13.65 11.31
CA LEU A 111 -14.82 13.72 12.72
C LEU A 111 -16.23 13.19 12.95
N ASP A 112 -17.03 13.07 11.89
CA ASP A 112 -18.41 12.59 11.98
C ASP A 112 -18.44 11.11 12.37
N ALA A 113 -18.84 10.81 13.61
CA ALA A 113 -18.90 9.45 14.12
C ALA A 113 -19.88 8.54 13.35
N SER A 114 -20.88 9.10 12.67
CA SER A 114 -21.89 8.34 11.90
C SER A 114 -21.30 7.68 10.64
N VAL A 115 -20.21 8.23 10.11
CA VAL A 115 -19.52 7.71 8.93
C VAL A 115 -18.08 7.33 9.24
N GLY A 116 -17.38 8.09 10.09
CA GLY A 116 -15.96 7.94 10.45
C GLY A 116 -15.65 6.86 11.49
N GLY A 117 -16.66 6.31 12.18
CA GLY A 117 -16.46 5.30 13.25
C GLY A 117 -16.00 3.91 12.81
N GLY A 118 -16.01 3.60 11.50
CA GLY A 118 -15.74 2.26 10.98
C GLY A 118 -16.99 1.36 10.93
N GLY A 119 -16.82 0.03 10.84
CA GLY A 119 -17.93 -0.93 10.77
C GLY A 119 -18.22 -1.49 9.36
N TRP A 120 -19.49 -1.62 8.98
CA TRP A 120 -19.89 -2.25 7.70
C TRP A 120 -19.30 -1.55 6.46
N TYR A 121 -19.12 -0.23 6.51
CA TYR A 121 -18.47 0.54 5.45
C TYR A 121 -17.03 0.10 5.19
N SER A 122 -16.32 -0.26 6.25
CA SER A 122 -14.97 -0.84 6.22
C SER A 122 -15.00 -2.22 5.58
N ALA A 123 -15.94 -3.10 5.98
CA ALA A 123 -16.09 -4.47 5.48
C ALA A 123 -16.24 -4.55 3.95
N PHE A 124 -17.03 -3.66 3.35
CA PHE A 124 -17.20 -3.62 1.89
C PHE A 124 -15.90 -3.29 1.15
N SER A 125 -15.08 -2.40 1.71
CA SER A 125 -13.78 -2.01 1.13
C SER A 125 -12.73 -3.13 1.21
N ILE A 126 -12.88 -4.10 2.13
CA ILE A 126 -11.95 -5.22 2.30
C ILE A 126 -11.98 -6.14 1.07
N LEU A 127 -13.14 -6.28 0.41
CA LEU A 127 -13.30 -7.12 -0.77
C LEU A 127 -12.86 -6.43 -2.06
N PHE A 128 -13.16 -5.14 -2.19
CA PHE A 128 -12.97 -4.42 -3.46
C PHE A 128 -11.50 -4.24 -3.85
N TYR A 129 -10.63 -3.82 -2.92
CA TYR A 129 -9.23 -3.56 -3.23
C TYR A 129 -8.45 -4.82 -3.65
N PRO A 130 -8.61 -5.99 -2.99
CA PRO A 130 -8.09 -7.26 -3.48
C PRO A 130 -8.55 -7.62 -4.90
N LEU A 131 -9.81 -7.39 -5.23
CA LEU A 131 -10.32 -7.60 -6.59
C LEU A 131 -9.69 -6.64 -7.61
N CYS A 132 -9.38 -5.41 -7.21
CA CYS A 132 -8.61 -4.48 -8.04
C CYS A 132 -7.20 -5.00 -8.29
N ILE A 133 -6.50 -5.53 -7.28
CA ILE A 133 -5.18 -6.15 -7.47
C ILE A 133 -5.28 -7.33 -8.45
N LEU A 134 -6.29 -8.19 -8.28
CA LEU A 134 -6.53 -9.32 -9.16
C LEU A 134 -6.81 -8.93 -10.61
N LEU A 135 -7.44 -7.78 -10.85
CA LEU A 135 -7.73 -7.25 -12.20
C LEU A 135 -6.47 -7.21 -13.09
N ALA A 136 -5.30 -6.94 -12.51
CA ALA A 136 -4.03 -6.90 -13.24
C ALA A 136 -3.61 -8.25 -13.85
N PHE A 137 -4.15 -9.36 -13.34
CA PHE A 137 -3.86 -10.73 -13.80
C PHE A 137 -4.96 -11.32 -14.68
N ILE A 138 -6.15 -10.74 -14.68
CA ILE A 138 -7.27 -11.28 -15.45
C ILE A 138 -7.02 -11.07 -16.94
N ASP A 139 -7.06 -12.17 -17.70
CA ASP A 139 -6.99 -12.09 -19.15
C ASP A 139 -8.36 -11.75 -19.76
N ILE A 140 -8.55 -10.46 -20.06
CA ILE A 140 -9.77 -9.92 -20.66
C ILE A 140 -9.46 -8.99 -21.84
N PRO A 141 -10.40 -8.84 -22.81
CA PRO A 141 -10.24 -7.89 -23.90
C PRO A 141 -9.97 -6.46 -23.42
N ARG A 142 -9.05 -5.76 -24.08
CA ARG A 142 -8.59 -4.40 -23.69
C ARG A 142 -9.73 -3.43 -23.39
N LYS A 143 -10.77 -3.38 -24.23
CA LYS A 143 -11.93 -2.50 -24.04
C LYS A 143 -12.64 -2.75 -22.70
N LYS A 144 -12.78 -4.01 -22.29
CA LYS A 144 -13.39 -4.39 -21.00
C LYS A 144 -12.45 -4.08 -19.83
N TYR A 145 -11.15 -4.34 -20.00
CA TYR A 145 -10.14 -3.99 -19.00
C TYR A 145 -10.17 -2.49 -18.65
N TYR A 146 -10.20 -1.61 -19.65
CA TYR A 146 -10.30 -0.17 -19.41
C TYR A 146 -11.58 0.24 -18.68
N GLY A 147 -12.70 -0.44 -18.92
CA GLY A 147 -13.93 -0.21 -18.16
C GLY A 147 -13.79 -0.55 -16.67
N TYR A 148 -13.17 -1.69 -16.33
CA TYR A 148 -12.92 -2.05 -14.93
C TYR A 148 -11.89 -1.13 -14.26
N VAL A 149 -10.83 -0.74 -14.99
CA VAL A 149 -9.84 0.23 -14.50
C VAL A 149 -10.49 1.59 -14.25
N ALA A 150 -11.39 2.05 -15.11
CA ALA A 150 -12.13 3.30 -14.88
C ALA A 150 -12.96 3.22 -13.59
N LEU A 151 -13.65 2.10 -13.35
CA LEU A 151 -14.43 1.91 -12.12
C LEU A 151 -13.53 1.86 -10.87
N MET A 152 -12.38 1.20 -10.96
CA MET A 152 -11.34 1.24 -9.92
C MET A 152 -10.88 2.68 -9.65
N LEU A 153 -10.58 3.45 -10.70
CA LEU A 153 -10.11 4.83 -10.57
C LEU A 153 -11.17 5.75 -9.96
N VAL A 154 -12.46 5.54 -10.22
CA VAL A 154 -13.54 6.28 -9.58
C VAL A 154 -13.53 6.07 -8.06
N VAL A 155 -13.46 4.82 -7.60
CA VAL A 155 -13.41 4.53 -6.15
C VAL A 155 -12.12 5.08 -5.52
N VAL A 156 -10.98 4.89 -6.19
CA VAL A 156 -9.68 5.42 -5.76
C VAL A 156 -9.71 6.95 -5.65
N ALA A 157 -10.34 7.65 -6.60
CA ALA A 157 -10.46 9.10 -6.58
C ALA A 157 -11.34 9.58 -5.41
N VAL A 158 -12.45 8.88 -5.13
CA VAL A 158 -13.28 9.16 -3.96
C VAL A 158 -12.48 8.97 -2.67
N ASP A 159 -11.75 7.86 -2.54
CA ASP A 159 -10.94 7.60 -1.35
C ASP A 159 -9.85 8.66 -1.13
N PHE A 160 -9.23 9.16 -2.20
CA PHE A 160 -8.28 10.26 -2.09
C PHE A 160 -8.94 11.62 -1.81
N ILE A 161 -9.99 12.01 -2.53
CA ILE A 161 -10.50 13.38 -2.48
C ILE A 161 -11.46 13.60 -1.30
N ILE A 162 -12.24 12.57 -0.97
CA ILE A 162 -13.41 12.69 -0.09
C ILE A 162 -13.13 12.11 1.29
N ILE A 163 -12.42 10.98 1.35
CA ILE A 163 -12.05 10.35 2.63
C ILE A 163 -10.63 10.76 3.05
N GLY A 164 -9.77 11.02 2.06
CA GLY A 164 -8.35 11.29 2.22
C GLY A 164 -7.51 10.04 2.52
N THR A 165 -8.05 8.83 2.46
CA THR A 165 -7.27 7.61 2.73
C THR A 165 -6.19 7.41 1.68
N ARG A 166 -4.93 7.25 2.11
CA ARG A 166 -3.78 7.17 1.20
C ARG A 166 -3.39 5.72 0.88
N ASN A 167 -3.52 4.81 1.83
CA ASN A 167 -2.76 3.55 1.82
C ASN A 167 -3.28 2.53 0.80
N ALA A 168 -4.55 2.13 0.91
CA ALA A 168 -5.15 1.15 -0.01
C ALA A 168 -5.20 1.62 -1.47
N PRO A 169 -5.63 2.86 -1.75
CA PRO A 169 -5.64 3.36 -3.12
C PRO A 169 -4.23 3.43 -3.72
N LEU A 170 -3.25 3.93 -2.97
CA LEU A 170 -1.85 4.01 -3.42
C LEU A 170 -1.26 2.62 -3.67
N PHE A 171 -1.52 1.65 -2.78
CA PHE A 171 -1.08 0.27 -2.94
C PHE A 171 -1.59 -0.34 -4.25
N VAL A 172 -2.88 -0.16 -4.56
CA VAL A 172 -3.48 -0.67 -5.81
C VAL A 172 -2.93 0.05 -7.05
N LEU A 173 -2.73 1.37 -7.00
CA LEU A 173 -2.13 2.11 -8.11
C LEU A 173 -0.69 1.67 -8.37
N LEU A 174 0.12 1.52 -7.32
CA LEU A 174 1.49 1.05 -7.39
C LEU A 174 1.57 -0.35 -8.00
N PHE A 175 0.65 -1.22 -7.59
CA PHE A 175 0.51 -2.56 -8.13
C PHE A 175 0.29 -2.56 -9.65
N HIS A 176 -0.67 -1.76 -10.11
CA HIS A 176 -1.00 -1.65 -11.53
C HIS A 176 0.15 -1.05 -12.34
N LEU A 177 0.86 -0.07 -11.78
CA LEU A 177 2.06 0.51 -12.38
C LEU A 177 3.12 -0.57 -12.64
N LEU A 178 3.38 -1.42 -11.65
CA LEU A 178 4.34 -2.53 -11.76
C LEU A 178 3.91 -3.60 -12.75
N MET A 179 2.59 -3.77 -12.96
CA MET A 179 2.00 -4.74 -13.90
C MET A 179 1.77 -4.19 -15.32
N LEU A 180 2.17 -2.95 -15.62
CA LEU A 180 2.03 -2.37 -16.97
C LEU A 180 2.78 -3.19 -18.02
N ARG A 181 2.12 -3.50 -19.14
CA ARG A 181 2.71 -4.27 -20.26
C ARG A 181 3.63 -3.43 -21.17
N ILE A 182 4.44 -2.56 -20.56
CA ILE A 182 5.38 -1.65 -21.23
C ILE A 182 6.78 -1.87 -20.63
N ARG A 183 7.85 -1.66 -21.39
CA ARG A 183 9.23 -1.68 -20.84
C ARG A 183 9.38 -0.51 -19.86
N PHE A 184 9.75 -0.81 -18.61
CA PHE A 184 9.78 0.15 -17.50
C PHE A 184 10.74 1.35 -17.76
N PHE A 185 11.90 1.09 -18.39
CA PHE A 185 12.88 2.13 -18.76
C PHE A 185 12.62 2.74 -20.14
N ARG A 186 11.39 3.19 -20.39
CA ARG A 186 11.04 3.97 -21.60
C ARG A 186 10.47 5.31 -21.19
N PHE A 187 10.55 6.28 -22.10
CA PHE A 187 10.03 7.63 -21.89
C PHE A 187 8.57 7.63 -21.38
N GLY A 188 7.69 6.83 -21.99
CA GLY A 188 6.28 6.75 -21.58
C GLY A 188 6.05 6.43 -20.09
N PRO A 189 6.52 5.27 -19.57
CA PRO A 189 6.42 4.95 -18.16
C PRO A 189 7.11 5.96 -17.23
N ILE A 190 8.26 6.53 -17.62
CA ILE A 190 8.92 7.59 -16.86
C ILE A 190 8.00 8.81 -16.72
N CYS A 191 7.36 9.25 -17.81
CA CYS A 191 6.36 10.31 -17.77
C CYS A 191 5.15 9.96 -16.90
N MET A 192 4.71 8.69 -16.91
CA MET A 192 3.61 8.24 -16.04
C MET A 192 4.01 8.27 -14.55
N MET A 193 5.23 7.86 -14.21
CA MET A 193 5.74 7.97 -12.84
C MET A 193 5.87 9.43 -12.41
N ALA A 194 6.42 10.30 -13.28
CA ALA A 194 6.51 11.73 -13.00
C ALA A 194 5.12 12.36 -12.80
N GLY A 195 4.16 12.03 -13.67
CA GLY A 195 2.76 12.46 -13.53
C GLY A 195 2.11 11.95 -12.25
N LEU A 196 2.39 10.71 -11.84
CA LEU A 196 1.93 10.17 -10.56
C LEU A 196 2.55 10.92 -9.38
N MET A 197 3.84 11.27 -9.43
CA MET A 197 4.50 12.07 -8.38
C MET A 197 3.88 13.47 -8.28
N VAL A 198 3.65 14.14 -9.41
CA VAL A 198 2.95 15.45 -9.43
C VAL A 198 1.54 15.33 -8.85
N LEU A 199 0.79 14.30 -9.24
CA LEU A 199 -0.53 14.03 -8.68
C LEU A 199 -0.44 13.82 -7.16
N MET A 200 0.56 13.08 -6.67
CA MET A 200 0.74 12.86 -5.24
C MET A 200 1.08 14.15 -4.49
N VAL A 201 1.89 15.04 -5.05
CA VAL A 201 2.17 16.36 -4.45
C VAL A 201 0.88 17.18 -4.36
N VAL A 202 0.09 17.24 -5.43
CA VAL A 202 -1.20 17.95 -5.44
C VAL A 202 -2.18 17.33 -4.44
N LEU A 203 -2.25 16.00 -4.34
CA LEU A 203 -3.10 15.31 -3.38
C LEU A 203 -2.63 15.54 -1.94
N VAL A 204 -1.33 15.54 -1.68
CA VAL A 204 -0.78 15.87 -0.35
C VAL A 204 -1.16 17.30 0.02
N ASP A 205 -1.05 18.25 -0.89
CA ASP A 205 -1.48 19.63 -0.62
C ASP A 205 -2.96 19.71 -0.27
N TYR A 206 -3.81 19.25 -1.19
CA TYR A 206 -5.24 19.28 -0.98
C TYR A 206 -5.67 18.56 0.30
N GLN A 207 -5.16 17.34 0.56
CA GLN A 207 -5.58 16.57 1.72
C GLN A 207 -5.03 17.11 3.03
N THR A 208 -3.81 17.64 3.06
CA THR A 208 -3.23 18.17 4.31
C THR A 208 -3.98 19.43 4.71
N ARG A 209 -4.27 20.31 3.73
CA ARG A 209 -5.12 21.49 3.90
C ARG A 209 -6.53 21.12 4.32
N GLY A 210 -7.21 20.28 3.55
CA GLY A 210 -8.60 19.91 3.81
C GLY A 210 -8.82 19.14 5.13
N ARG A 211 -7.74 18.66 5.77
CA ARG A 211 -7.76 18.00 7.07
C ARG A 211 -7.29 18.86 8.23
N SER A 212 -6.86 20.08 7.98
CA SER A 212 -6.45 20.96 9.07
C SER A 212 -7.62 21.83 9.51
N LEU A 213 -7.82 21.91 10.83
CA LEU A 213 -8.71 22.89 11.44
C LEU A 213 -8.27 24.31 11.12
N ASP A 214 -6.95 24.52 10.98
CA ASP A 214 -6.34 25.84 10.79
C ASP A 214 -6.83 26.52 9.52
N VAL A 215 -7.12 25.76 8.46
CA VAL A 215 -7.71 26.29 7.23
C VAL A 215 -9.03 27.02 7.50
N MET A 216 -9.80 26.56 8.48
CA MET A 216 -11.09 27.16 8.85
C MET A 216 -10.97 28.25 9.93
N THR A 217 -9.90 28.25 10.75
CA THR A 217 -9.79 29.11 11.93
C THR A 217 -8.78 30.25 11.78
N VAL A 218 -7.58 29.98 11.25
CA VAL A 218 -6.45 30.93 11.25
C VAL A 218 -5.78 31.13 9.89
N GLY A 219 -6.12 30.31 8.90
CA GLY A 219 -5.49 30.30 7.57
C GLY A 219 -4.46 29.18 7.41
N TRP A 220 -4.11 28.87 6.16
CA TRP A 220 -3.15 27.80 5.85
C TRP A 220 -1.72 28.33 5.73
N ASP A 221 -0.79 27.73 6.45
CA ASP A 221 0.64 28.01 6.37
C ASP A 221 1.44 26.70 6.31
N TRP A 222 2.16 26.52 5.20
CA TRP A 222 3.02 25.36 4.99
C TRP A 222 4.30 25.40 5.82
N GLY A 223 4.90 26.59 6.02
CA GLY A 223 6.09 26.76 6.83
C GLY A 223 5.83 26.36 8.28
N ALA A 224 4.73 26.85 8.85
CA ALA A 224 4.27 26.43 10.18
C ALA A 224 3.92 24.93 10.22
N THR A 225 3.21 24.42 9.22
CA THR A 225 2.85 22.99 9.15
C THR A 225 4.09 22.09 9.16
N ILE A 226 5.13 22.43 8.41
CA ILE A 226 6.39 21.66 8.39
C ILE A 226 7.12 21.75 9.73
N LYS A 227 7.09 22.90 10.39
CA LYS A 227 7.78 23.10 11.69
C LYS A 227 7.09 22.42 12.86
N TYR A 228 5.76 22.29 12.84
CA TYR A 228 4.97 21.89 14.01
C TYR A 228 4.13 20.61 13.82
N SER A 229 4.08 20.02 12.62
CA SER A 229 3.37 18.76 12.41
C SER A 229 4.12 17.60 13.05
N TRP A 230 3.38 16.70 13.70
CA TRP A 230 3.94 15.56 14.43
C TRP A 230 4.88 14.68 13.59
N ILE A 231 4.69 14.60 12.27
CA ILE A 231 5.56 13.78 11.40
C ILE A 231 7.01 14.32 11.32
N PHE A 232 7.28 15.54 11.79
CA PHE A 232 8.62 16.13 11.84
C PHE A 232 9.28 16.04 13.22
N ASP A 233 8.59 15.64 14.30
CA ASP A 233 9.15 15.72 15.65
C ASP A 233 10.42 14.86 15.83
N ASN A 234 10.43 13.64 15.29
CA ASN A 234 11.56 12.71 15.37
C ASN A 234 12.58 12.87 14.22
N MET A 235 12.24 13.66 13.20
CA MET A 235 13.12 13.99 12.09
C MET A 235 12.75 15.39 11.57
N PRO A 236 13.19 16.46 12.27
CA PRO A 236 12.83 17.83 11.91
C PRO A 236 13.39 18.20 10.54
N ALA A 237 12.69 19.06 9.81
CA ALA A 237 13.26 19.69 8.62
C ALA A 237 14.25 20.78 9.04
N ARG A 238 15.37 20.91 8.34
CA ARG A 238 16.35 21.96 8.65
C ARG A 238 15.74 23.34 8.46
N SER A 239 15.90 24.20 9.46
CA SER A 239 15.26 25.52 9.47
C SER A 239 15.68 26.40 8.29
N ASP A 240 16.94 26.32 7.86
CA ASP A 240 17.50 27.04 6.72
C ASP A 240 16.95 26.54 5.38
N VAL A 241 16.74 25.23 5.23
CA VAL A 241 16.10 24.64 4.04
C VAL A 241 14.65 25.10 3.94
N VAL A 242 13.90 25.05 5.04
CA VAL A 242 12.48 25.46 5.05
C VAL A 242 12.35 26.95 4.73
N SER A 243 13.12 27.82 5.39
CA SER A 243 13.04 29.27 5.13
C SER A 243 13.46 29.62 3.70
N SER A 244 14.52 29.00 3.18
CA SER A 244 14.99 29.23 1.80
C SER A 244 13.95 28.81 0.76
N VAL A 245 13.29 27.66 0.97
CA VAL A 245 12.25 27.17 0.05
C VAL A 245 10.98 28.01 0.16
N GLU A 246 10.62 28.42 1.38
CA GLU A 246 9.48 29.32 1.61
C GLU A 246 9.65 30.66 0.89
N GLU A 247 10.85 31.24 0.91
CA GLU A 247 11.17 32.50 0.25
C GLU A 247 11.25 32.37 -1.29
N MET A 248 11.97 31.35 -1.79
CA MET A 248 12.27 31.24 -3.23
C MET A 248 11.24 30.43 -4.01
N PHE A 249 10.70 29.34 -3.44
CA PHE A 249 9.88 28.36 -4.13
C PHE A 249 8.78 27.76 -3.22
N PRO A 250 7.83 28.56 -2.70
CA PRO A 250 6.85 28.09 -1.70
C PRO A 250 5.96 26.93 -2.19
N SER A 251 5.78 26.79 -3.51
CA SER A 251 5.07 25.65 -4.10
C SER A 251 5.76 24.29 -3.91
N LEU A 252 7.02 24.26 -3.46
CA LEU A 252 7.76 23.03 -3.17
C LEU A 252 7.60 22.55 -1.72
N LEU A 253 7.01 23.34 -0.82
CA LEU A 253 6.76 22.92 0.57
C LEU A 253 5.88 21.66 0.68
N PRO A 254 4.80 21.46 -0.12
CA PRO A 254 4.08 20.19 -0.14
C PRO A 254 4.96 18.99 -0.56
N MET A 255 5.96 19.22 -1.41
CA MET A 255 6.90 18.17 -1.83
C MET A 255 7.82 17.78 -0.68
N ILE A 256 8.31 18.75 0.11
CA ILE A 256 9.08 18.48 1.35
C ILE A 256 8.23 17.66 2.33
N TYR A 257 6.95 18.02 2.48
CA TYR A 257 6.03 17.26 3.33
C TYR A 257 5.80 15.84 2.81
N LEU A 258 5.67 15.65 1.48
CA LEU A 258 5.56 14.32 0.87
C LEU A 258 6.84 13.50 1.09
N THR A 259 8.03 14.07 0.92
CA THR A 259 9.29 13.32 1.15
C THR A 259 9.49 13.00 2.63
N GLN A 260 9.07 13.89 3.55
CA GLN A 260 8.99 13.57 4.99
C GLN A 260 8.02 12.41 5.22
N TYR A 261 6.83 12.45 4.61
CA TYR A 261 5.85 11.36 4.72
C TYR A 261 6.47 10.00 4.31
N LEU A 262 7.31 9.98 3.26
CA LEU A 262 8.00 8.77 2.81
C LEU A 262 9.14 8.30 3.74
N THR A 263 9.60 9.15 4.66
CA THR A 263 10.88 8.94 5.37
C THR A 263 10.73 8.87 6.90
N HIS A 264 9.78 9.62 7.48
CA HIS A 264 9.65 9.80 8.94
C HIS A 264 9.46 8.48 9.70
N SER A 265 8.78 7.51 9.11
CA SER A 265 8.60 6.15 9.62
C SER A 265 9.93 5.49 10.04
N MET A 266 11.06 5.80 9.38
CA MET A 266 12.38 5.31 9.76
C MET A 266 12.87 5.91 11.09
N ALA A 267 12.63 7.20 11.30
CA ALA A 267 12.96 7.84 12.58
C ALA A 267 12.04 7.36 13.70
N GLU A 268 10.73 7.19 13.43
CA GLU A 268 9.81 6.58 14.38
C GLU A 268 10.27 5.15 14.76
N PHE A 269 10.73 4.36 13.78
CA PHE A 269 11.26 3.02 14.07
C PHE A 269 12.54 3.08 14.92
N GLY A 270 13.44 4.03 14.65
CA GLY A 270 14.62 4.26 15.48
C GLY A 270 14.26 4.63 16.93
N ALA A 271 13.25 5.46 17.13
CA ALA A 271 12.74 5.80 18.46
C ALA A 271 12.19 4.56 19.18
N VAL A 272 11.39 3.72 18.49
CA VAL A 272 10.86 2.46 19.04
C VAL A 272 11.99 1.50 19.44
N LEU A 273 13.03 1.35 18.61
CA LEU A 273 14.18 0.50 18.94
C LEU A 273 14.99 0.98 20.14
N SER A 274 14.96 2.29 20.41
CA SER A 274 15.64 2.89 21.56
C SER A 274 14.84 2.83 22.85
N ASP A 275 13.54 2.51 22.77
CA ASP A 275 12.71 2.37 23.95
C ASP A 275 12.94 1.02 24.63
N ALA A 276 13.25 1.06 25.93
CA ALA A 276 13.61 -0.11 26.72
C ALA A 276 12.40 -1.02 27.06
N SER A 277 11.19 -0.62 26.64
CA SER A 277 9.92 -1.27 26.93
C SER A 277 9.56 -2.46 26.00
N LEU A 278 10.40 -2.77 25.00
CA LEU A 278 10.11 -3.82 24.03
C LEU A 278 10.15 -5.23 24.65
N HIS A 279 8.97 -5.81 24.84
CA HIS A 279 8.80 -7.18 25.31
C HIS A 279 9.12 -8.22 24.23
N ILE A 280 9.64 -9.40 24.63
CA ILE A 280 9.98 -10.51 23.72
C ILE A 280 8.76 -10.99 22.90
N LEU A 281 7.58 -11.00 23.51
CA LEU A 281 6.32 -11.49 22.92
C LEU A 281 5.41 -10.38 22.36
N GLY A 282 5.74 -9.11 22.58
CA GLY A 282 4.90 -7.97 22.18
C GLY A 282 3.59 -7.85 22.96
N SER A 283 2.71 -6.96 22.50
CA SER A 283 1.42 -6.62 23.16
C SER A 283 0.18 -7.16 22.44
N ALA A 284 0.28 -7.50 21.15
CA ALA A 284 -0.81 -7.86 20.24
C ALA A 284 -1.97 -6.84 20.11
N LEU A 285 -1.84 -5.63 20.67
CA LEU A 285 -2.92 -4.64 20.73
C LEU A 285 -3.28 -4.06 19.36
N TYR A 286 -2.33 -3.88 18.44
CA TYR A 286 -2.63 -3.37 17.09
C TYR A 286 -3.37 -4.42 16.25
N PHE A 287 -3.06 -5.70 16.45
CA PHE A 287 -3.81 -6.80 15.85
C PHE A 287 -5.24 -6.85 16.41
N GLU A 288 -5.39 -6.73 17.74
CA GLU A 288 -6.70 -6.67 18.39
C GLU A 288 -7.55 -5.50 17.87
N ASP A 289 -6.97 -4.29 17.77
CA ASP A 289 -7.64 -3.10 17.23
C ASP A 289 -8.16 -3.32 15.81
N GLN A 290 -7.40 -4.02 14.95
CA GLN A 290 -7.83 -4.36 13.60
C GLN A 290 -8.95 -5.39 13.53
N VAL A 291 -8.93 -6.39 14.41
CA VAL A 291 -10.01 -7.37 14.51
C VAL A 291 -11.29 -6.65 14.97
N CYS A 292 -11.16 -5.81 15.98
CA CYS A 292 -12.24 -4.99 16.51
C CYS A 292 -12.84 -4.01 15.50
N LEU A 293 -12.02 -3.41 14.62
CA LEU A 293 -12.49 -2.54 13.54
C LEU A 293 -13.45 -3.27 12.58
N VAL A 294 -13.27 -4.57 12.37
CA VAL A 294 -14.15 -5.39 11.51
C VAL A 294 -15.37 -5.89 12.28
N LEU A 295 -15.18 -6.33 13.52
CA LEU A 295 -16.25 -6.89 14.34
C LEU A 295 -17.15 -5.82 14.99
N GLY A 296 -16.79 -4.54 14.89
CA GLY A 296 -17.55 -3.44 15.49
C GLY A 296 -17.46 -3.40 17.01
N CYS A 297 -16.32 -3.81 17.57
CA CYS A 297 -16.09 -3.81 19.01
C CYS A 297 -15.80 -2.38 19.52
N ASN A 298 -15.95 -2.13 20.83
CA ASN A 298 -15.49 -0.86 21.42
C ASN A 298 -13.96 -0.82 21.48
N ARG A 299 -13.36 0.08 20.70
CA ARG A 299 -11.91 0.19 20.52
C ARG A 299 -11.24 1.15 21.50
N GLN A 300 -12.01 1.90 22.30
CA GLN A 300 -11.46 2.99 23.11
C GLN A 300 -10.38 2.51 24.09
N ALA A 301 -10.68 1.48 24.89
CA ALA A 301 -9.73 0.91 25.83
C ALA A 301 -8.47 0.34 25.14
N ILE A 302 -8.62 -0.28 23.96
CA ILE A 302 -7.50 -0.81 23.18
C ILE A 302 -6.62 0.34 22.67
N GLN A 303 -7.23 1.41 22.15
CA GLN A 303 -6.51 2.59 21.65
C GLN A 303 -5.78 3.33 22.77
N GLU A 304 -6.39 3.45 23.95
CA GLU A 304 -5.75 4.02 25.14
C GLU A 304 -4.55 3.16 25.59
N ALA A 305 -4.68 1.83 25.59
CA ALA A 305 -3.57 0.92 25.89
C ALA A 305 -2.44 1.01 24.86
N ILE A 306 -2.79 1.12 23.57
CA ILE A 306 -1.81 1.36 22.49
C ILE A 306 -1.06 2.66 22.72
N GLN A 307 -1.76 3.75 23.06
CA GLN A 307 -1.13 5.05 23.35
C GLN A 307 -0.25 5.00 24.60
N GLY A 308 -0.57 4.15 25.58
CA GLY A 308 0.26 3.93 26.77
C GLY A 308 1.61 3.28 26.47
N ILE A 309 1.68 2.39 25.48
CA ILE A 309 2.93 1.70 25.08
C ILE A 309 3.64 2.45 23.96
N ASN A 310 2.88 3.09 23.07
CA ASN A 310 3.39 3.92 21.99
C ASN A 310 2.67 5.27 22.02
N PRO A 311 3.23 6.28 22.71
CA PRO A 311 2.65 7.63 22.78
C PRO A 311 2.53 8.30 21.40
N ARG A 312 3.27 7.78 20.41
CA ARG A 312 3.27 8.24 19.02
C ARG A 312 2.33 7.41 18.14
N ALA A 313 1.47 6.58 18.73
CA ALA A 313 0.48 5.81 17.99
C ALA A 313 -0.45 6.74 17.20
N GLY A 314 -0.47 6.57 15.87
CA GLY A 314 -1.18 7.44 14.94
C GLY A 314 -0.27 8.21 13.98
N THR A 315 1.03 8.31 14.27
CA THR A 315 2.04 8.62 13.24
C THR A 315 2.28 7.39 12.36
N TYR A 316 2.73 7.57 11.12
CA TYR A 316 2.98 6.43 10.25
C TYR A 316 4.27 5.73 10.67
N GLN A 317 4.15 4.44 10.95
CA GLN A 317 5.26 3.60 11.37
C GLN A 317 5.65 2.63 10.26
N THR A 318 6.89 2.15 10.29
CA THR A 318 7.27 1.03 9.41
C THR A 318 6.51 -0.23 9.79
N LEU A 319 6.41 -1.17 8.84
CA LEU A 319 5.91 -2.52 9.14
C LEU A 319 6.69 -3.17 10.28
N TYR A 320 8.01 -2.95 10.31
CA TYR A 320 8.91 -3.54 11.31
C TYR A 320 8.62 -3.03 12.71
N ALA A 321 8.41 -1.71 12.86
CA ALA A 321 8.07 -1.10 14.15
C ALA A 321 6.78 -1.71 14.72
N SER A 322 5.71 -1.81 13.93
CA SER A 322 4.47 -2.36 14.46
C SER A 322 4.52 -3.87 14.69
N LEU A 323 5.22 -4.64 13.86
CA LEU A 323 5.44 -6.07 14.14
C LEU A 323 6.21 -6.29 15.45
N LEU A 324 7.15 -5.39 15.75
CA LEU A 324 7.91 -5.41 16.99
C LEU A 324 7.03 -5.02 18.18
N LEU A 325 6.14 -4.02 18.04
CA LEU A 325 5.19 -3.64 19.09
C LEU A 325 4.14 -4.72 19.38
N ASP A 326 3.64 -5.40 18.35
CA ASP A 326 2.61 -6.43 18.50
C ASP A 326 3.15 -7.80 18.91
N PHE A 327 4.31 -8.20 18.40
CA PHE A 327 4.82 -9.57 18.59
C PHE A 327 6.24 -9.63 19.13
N GLY A 328 6.83 -8.49 19.50
CA GLY A 328 8.21 -8.42 19.97
C GLY A 328 9.19 -8.92 18.92
N PHE A 329 10.30 -9.49 19.39
CA PHE A 329 11.28 -10.14 18.51
C PHE A 329 10.68 -11.36 17.78
N GLY A 330 9.59 -11.94 18.29
CA GLY A 330 8.80 -12.95 17.59
C GLY A 330 8.20 -12.46 16.27
N GLY A 331 7.86 -11.17 16.16
CA GLY A 331 7.34 -10.57 14.92
C GLY A 331 8.36 -10.53 13.78
N ALA A 332 9.61 -10.21 14.09
CA ALA A 332 10.71 -10.28 13.13
C ALA A 332 10.95 -11.74 12.65
N LEU A 333 10.77 -12.71 13.56
CA LEU A 333 10.84 -14.12 13.23
C LEU A 333 9.73 -14.55 12.27
N ILE A 334 8.51 -13.99 12.35
CA ILE A 334 7.41 -14.30 11.42
C ILE A 334 7.78 -13.95 9.98
N LEU A 335 8.35 -12.76 9.72
CA LEU A 335 8.77 -12.39 8.36
C LEU A 335 9.88 -13.31 7.83
N ILE A 336 10.83 -13.68 8.69
CA ILE A 336 11.91 -14.60 8.35
C ILE A 336 11.35 -16.01 8.09
N LEU A 337 10.41 -16.49 8.91
CA LEU A 337 9.77 -17.79 8.75
C LEU A 337 8.90 -17.85 7.49
N LEU A 338 8.15 -16.80 7.19
CA LEU A 338 7.37 -16.70 5.95
C LEU A 338 8.27 -16.72 4.71
N LEU A 339 9.42 -16.04 4.77
CA LEU A 339 10.44 -16.12 3.74
C LEU A 339 11.04 -17.52 3.66
N LEU A 340 11.39 -18.14 4.79
CA LEU A 340 11.94 -19.50 4.83
C LEU A 340 10.95 -20.52 4.28
N ILE A 341 9.67 -20.45 4.65
CA ILE A 341 8.61 -21.28 4.09
C ILE A 341 8.56 -21.08 2.57
N TYR A 342 8.64 -19.85 2.08
CA TYR A 342 8.71 -19.59 0.64
C TYR A 342 9.97 -20.19 -0.01
N LEU A 343 11.15 -20.04 0.63
CA LEU A 343 12.42 -20.58 0.14
C LEU A 343 12.46 -22.11 0.15
N LEU A 344 11.80 -22.74 1.12
CA LEU A 344 11.74 -24.19 1.33
C LEU A 344 10.62 -24.86 0.51
N SER A 345 9.57 -24.12 0.12
CA SER A 345 8.45 -24.62 -0.70
C SER A 345 8.82 -24.82 -2.18
N GLY A 346 9.98 -25.45 -2.44
CA GLY A 346 10.61 -25.61 -3.75
C GLY A 346 9.65 -25.88 -4.92
N LYS A 347 9.97 -25.25 -6.07
CA LYS A 347 9.15 -25.14 -7.30
C LYS A 347 7.74 -24.59 -7.06
N ILE A 348 7.59 -23.33 -7.46
CA ILE A 348 6.40 -22.49 -7.32
C ILE A 348 5.16 -23.19 -7.88
N ASN A 349 4.33 -23.75 -7.00
CA ASN A 349 2.94 -24.03 -7.31
C ASN A 349 2.19 -22.70 -7.52
N ASN A 350 1.15 -22.69 -8.37
CA ASN A 350 0.31 -21.51 -8.65
C ASN A 350 -0.18 -20.76 -7.38
N LEU A 351 -0.34 -21.49 -6.28
CA LEU A 351 -0.65 -20.97 -4.94
C LEU A 351 0.44 -20.07 -4.35
N ALA A 352 1.71 -20.49 -4.45
CA ALA A 352 2.84 -19.74 -3.91
C ALA A 352 3.03 -18.41 -4.63
N SER A 353 2.68 -18.32 -5.92
CA SER A 353 2.82 -17.08 -6.70
C SER A 353 1.97 -15.92 -6.17
N GLY A 354 0.76 -16.17 -5.67
CA GLY A 354 -0.11 -15.14 -5.08
C GLY A 354 0.47 -14.59 -3.78
N PHE A 355 0.89 -15.50 -2.89
CA PHE A 355 1.58 -15.13 -1.65
C PHE A 355 2.82 -14.27 -1.92
N VAL A 356 3.66 -14.69 -2.87
CA VAL A 356 4.89 -13.97 -3.21
C VAL A 356 4.62 -12.58 -3.75
N VAL A 357 3.64 -12.42 -4.63
CA VAL A 357 3.30 -11.12 -5.19
C VAL A 357 2.82 -10.15 -4.11
N TYR A 358 1.98 -10.61 -3.20
CA TYR A 358 1.55 -9.77 -2.09
C TYR A 358 2.71 -9.43 -1.17
N MET A 359 3.57 -10.39 -0.84
CA MET A 359 4.76 -10.16 -0.01
C MET A 359 5.76 -9.19 -0.64
N VAL A 360 5.98 -9.26 -1.95
CA VAL A 360 6.81 -8.30 -2.70
C VAL A 360 6.27 -6.88 -2.55
N MET A 361 4.96 -6.71 -2.62
CA MET A 361 4.33 -5.41 -2.43
C MET A 361 4.39 -4.93 -0.98
N VAL A 362 4.22 -5.84 -0.01
CA VAL A 362 4.38 -5.54 1.41
C VAL A 362 5.80 -5.04 1.70
N VAL A 363 6.83 -5.72 1.17
CA VAL A 363 8.23 -5.28 1.31
C VAL A 363 8.45 -3.94 0.61
N LEU A 364 7.84 -3.72 -0.56
CA LEU A 364 7.98 -2.46 -1.29
C LEU A 364 7.45 -1.25 -0.49
N VAL A 365 6.38 -1.42 0.29
CA VAL A 365 5.76 -0.34 1.09
C VAL A 365 6.14 -0.36 2.57
N SER A 366 6.90 -1.37 3.02
CA SER A 366 7.20 -1.61 4.46
C SER A 366 7.89 -0.43 5.14
N GLY A 367 8.60 0.39 4.36
CA GLY A 367 9.35 1.53 4.84
C GLY A 367 8.58 2.84 4.93
N ILE A 368 7.39 2.99 4.35
CA ILE A 368 6.69 4.29 4.26
C ILE A 368 5.43 4.31 5.14
N ASP A 369 4.82 3.15 5.36
CA ASP A 369 3.59 3.02 6.13
C ASP A 369 3.34 1.55 6.45
N ASN A 370 2.72 1.26 7.58
CA ASN A 370 2.31 -0.09 7.88
C ASN A 370 1.01 -0.44 7.14
N TYR A 371 1.11 -0.76 5.85
CA TYR A 371 -0.04 -1.21 5.06
C TYR A 371 -0.71 -2.47 5.62
N ILE A 372 0.03 -3.35 6.33
CA ILE A 372 -0.56 -4.55 6.92
C ILE A 372 -1.42 -4.19 8.13
N TYR A 373 -0.96 -3.32 9.04
CA TYR A 373 -1.69 -3.02 10.28
C TYR A 373 -2.54 -1.75 10.26
N ASN A 374 -2.38 -0.89 9.26
CA ASN A 374 -3.25 0.27 9.11
C ASN A 374 -4.48 -0.06 8.25
N GLY A 375 -5.66 0.18 8.83
CA GLY A 375 -6.91 0.29 8.07
C GLY A 375 -7.26 -0.95 7.25
N LEU A 376 -7.34 -2.12 7.91
CA LEU A 376 -7.81 -3.42 7.38
C LEU A 376 -6.80 -4.19 6.50
N GLY A 377 -5.51 -3.90 6.60
CA GLY A 377 -4.48 -4.53 5.76
C GLY A 377 -4.39 -6.06 5.91
N VAL A 378 -4.44 -6.58 7.14
CA VAL A 378 -4.44 -8.03 7.41
C VAL A 378 -5.65 -8.70 6.77
N TRP A 379 -6.83 -8.10 6.91
CA TRP A 379 -8.07 -8.62 6.32
C TRP A 379 -8.03 -8.60 4.80
N ARG A 380 -7.54 -7.50 4.20
CA ARG A 380 -7.35 -7.39 2.74
C ARG A 380 -6.38 -8.44 2.22
N PHE A 381 -5.30 -8.71 2.97
CA PHE A 381 -4.36 -9.77 2.64
C PHE A 381 -5.03 -11.14 2.65
N GLY A 382 -5.73 -11.48 3.74
CA GLY A 382 -6.46 -12.73 3.85
C GLY A 382 -7.47 -12.92 2.71
N ILE A 383 -8.28 -11.90 2.43
CA ILE A 383 -9.23 -11.94 1.31
C ILE A 383 -8.51 -12.08 -0.04
N PHE A 384 -7.40 -11.38 -0.26
CA PHE A 384 -6.62 -11.52 -1.48
C PHE A 384 -6.16 -12.96 -1.70
N ILE A 385 -5.60 -13.62 -0.67
CA ILE A 385 -5.16 -15.02 -0.77
C ILE A 385 -6.33 -15.97 -1.04
N VAL A 386 -7.45 -15.79 -0.34
CA VAL A 386 -8.66 -16.59 -0.56
C VAL A 386 -9.18 -16.41 -2.00
N LEU A 387 -9.30 -15.18 -2.48
CA LEU A 387 -9.75 -14.90 -3.85
C LEU A 387 -8.76 -15.43 -4.88
N TRP A 388 -7.46 -15.29 -4.64
CA TRP A 388 -6.41 -15.85 -5.49
C TRP A 388 -6.60 -17.35 -5.68
N TYR A 389 -6.82 -18.06 -4.58
CA TYR A 389 -7.06 -19.49 -4.60
C TYR A 389 -8.37 -19.87 -5.30
N VAL A 390 -9.49 -19.30 -4.87
CA VAL A 390 -10.84 -19.63 -5.36
C VAL A 390 -10.99 -19.32 -6.85
N LEU A 391 -10.38 -18.23 -7.33
CA LEU A 391 -10.49 -17.82 -8.73
C LEU A 391 -9.44 -18.48 -9.63
N SER A 392 -8.31 -18.94 -9.09
CA SER A 392 -7.31 -19.69 -9.85
C SER A 392 -7.91 -21.00 -10.34
N ARG A 393 -7.97 -21.19 -11.66
CA ARG A 393 -8.35 -22.47 -12.26
C ARG A 393 -7.25 -23.47 -11.95
N HIS A 394 -7.55 -24.46 -11.11
CA HIS A 394 -6.74 -25.66 -11.04
C HIS A 394 -6.74 -26.32 -12.41
N SER A 395 -5.58 -26.42 -13.03
CA SER A 395 -5.33 -27.04 -14.33
C SER A 395 -5.52 -28.56 -14.32
N THR A 396 -6.39 -29.11 -13.48
CA THR A 396 -6.51 -30.55 -13.26
C THR A 396 -7.86 -31.17 -13.63
N LEU A 397 -8.92 -30.42 -13.98
CA LEU A 397 -10.22 -31.07 -14.25
C LEU A 397 -11.00 -30.61 -15.51
N LEU A 398 -10.61 -29.56 -16.21
CA LEU A 398 -11.34 -29.09 -17.41
C LEU A 398 -10.62 -29.34 -18.75
N ALA A 399 -9.38 -29.83 -18.73
CA ALA A 399 -8.70 -30.28 -19.95
C ALA A 399 -9.19 -31.66 -20.44
N ALA A 400 -9.94 -32.40 -19.61
CA ALA A 400 -10.49 -33.71 -19.97
C ALA A 400 -11.82 -33.64 -20.76
N TYR A 401 -12.45 -32.47 -20.88
CA TYR A 401 -13.78 -32.34 -21.49
C TYR A 401 -13.87 -31.46 -22.74
N SER A 402 -12.75 -30.96 -23.28
CA SER A 402 -12.75 -30.09 -24.46
C SER A 402 -11.83 -30.54 -25.60
N ARG A 403 -11.70 -31.85 -25.81
CA ARG A 403 -11.34 -32.38 -27.15
C ARG A 403 -12.58 -33.02 -27.78
N PRO A 404 -13.28 -32.33 -28.69
CA PRO A 404 -14.04 -33.03 -29.71
C PRO A 404 -13.03 -33.85 -30.52
N SER A 405 -13.26 -35.14 -30.64
CA SER A 405 -12.62 -36.04 -31.60
C SER A 405 -12.96 -35.57 -33.02
N GLY A 406 -12.24 -34.57 -33.52
CA GLY A 406 -12.27 -34.15 -34.91
C GLY A 406 -11.45 -35.12 -35.76
N LYS A 407 -12.15 -35.90 -36.58
CA LYS A 407 -11.62 -36.80 -37.62
C LYS A 407 -10.50 -36.14 -38.45
N PRO A 408 -9.50 -36.90 -38.92
CA PRO A 408 -8.57 -36.41 -39.92
C PRO A 408 -9.31 -36.25 -41.26
N SER A 409 -9.42 -35.03 -41.78
CA SER A 409 -9.79 -34.82 -43.18
C SER A 409 -8.53 -34.86 -44.03
N SER A 410 -8.33 -35.98 -44.71
CA SER A 410 -7.59 -36.05 -45.96
C SER A 410 -8.30 -35.19 -47.01
N TYR A 411 -7.62 -34.17 -47.54
CA TYR A 411 -7.53 -33.81 -48.96
C TYR A 411 -6.38 -32.82 -49.13
#